data_AF-A0A7M4E507-F1
#
_entry.id   AF-A0A7M4E507-F1
#
_cell.length_a   1.000
_cell.length_b   1.000
_cell.length_c   1.000
_cell.angle_alpha   90.00
_cell.angle_beta   90.00
_cell.angle_gamma   90.00
#
_symmetry.space_group_name_H-M   'P 1'
#
loop_
_entity.id
_entity.type
_entity.pdbx_description
1 polymer ?
#
loop_
_entity_poly.entity_id
_entity_poly.type
_entity_poly.pdbx_seq_one_letter_code
_entity_poly.pdbx_strand_id
1 'polypeptide(L)'
;VLIQWNGPECNNAEKSRGMALARSIRDGERGGRAQIGIIDNEKDSPDLMQIMKTVLGERRRELQSATPDMKADELQKANVRLYHLEAARGSPKRRILDCHILDQGGFKIYVWRGTDSSKEEKEAAFKRALGFIQAKGYPATTNIEVVNDYAESAMFKQLFQKWIEKDETQGLAKVDQVKFDVAQLHARPELAAEQRMADDASGKVEVWRIEEREMQPVDLKMYGQFYGGDCYLVLYTYLKSGRPHYIIYMWQGRHASVDEVTACALNAIELDKKYGGEPVQVRVTMGKEPPHFLAIFKGILIIYEVRVHHLSGEPEPTIRLFQVRGTDEFNTKTIEVPARASSLNSNDVFLLKTTQVCYLWCGKVNDPEARCSSCSKPVAQSPNHHHYPK
;
A
#
# COMPACT_ATOMS: atom_id res chain seq x y z
N VAL A 1 -3.78 33.49 -31.92
CA VAL A 1 -3.62 33.49 -30.45
C VAL A 1 -4.15 32.16 -29.91
N LEU A 2 -3.46 31.55 -28.95
CA LEU A 2 -3.96 30.43 -28.15
C LEU A 2 -4.56 31.03 -26.88
N ILE A 3 -5.79 30.69 -26.53
CA ILE A 3 -6.47 31.27 -25.36
C ILE A 3 -6.63 30.16 -24.32
N GLN A 4 -6.02 30.36 -23.15
CA GLN A 4 -6.28 29.56 -21.96
C GLN A 4 -7.30 30.32 -21.10
N TRP A 5 -8.53 29.81 -21.04
CA TRP A 5 -9.55 30.33 -20.14
C TRP A 5 -9.59 29.47 -18.87
N ASN A 6 -9.39 30.08 -17.72
CA ASN A 6 -9.42 29.42 -16.42
C ASN A 6 -10.77 29.68 -15.77
N GLY A 7 -11.49 28.62 -15.41
CA GLY A 7 -12.78 28.75 -14.73
C GLY A 7 -12.67 29.38 -13.34
N PRO A 8 -13.75 29.96 -12.80
CA PRO A 8 -13.73 30.59 -11.47
C PRO A 8 -13.33 29.64 -10.33
N GLU A 9 -13.68 28.36 -10.44
CA GLU A 9 -13.36 27.31 -9.46
C GLU A 9 -12.03 26.58 -9.76
N CYS A 10 -11.30 27.00 -10.81
CA CYS A 10 -10.08 26.33 -11.25
C CYS A 10 -8.91 26.58 -10.28
N ASN A 11 -8.26 25.51 -9.83
CA ASN A 11 -7.16 25.59 -8.89
C ASN A 11 -5.80 25.86 -9.59
N ASN A 12 -4.78 26.26 -8.81
CA ASN A 12 -3.47 26.61 -9.38
C ASN A 12 -2.77 25.46 -10.13
N ALA A 13 -3.02 24.20 -9.75
CA ALA A 13 -2.43 23.04 -10.41
C ALA A 13 -3.02 22.84 -11.81
N GLU A 14 -4.34 22.97 -11.94
CA GLU A 14 -5.05 22.92 -13.22
C GLU A 14 -4.62 24.06 -14.15
N LYS A 15 -4.52 25.30 -13.63
CA LYS A 15 -4.01 26.44 -14.38
C LYS A 15 -2.60 26.19 -14.94
N SER A 16 -1.74 25.60 -14.12
CA SER A 16 -0.37 25.23 -14.51
C SER A 16 -0.35 24.15 -15.59
N ARG A 17 -1.21 23.13 -15.47
CA ARG A 17 -1.37 22.07 -16.50
C ARG A 17 -1.91 22.62 -17.82
N GLY A 18 -2.91 23.49 -17.78
CA GLY A 18 -3.42 24.19 -18.96
C GLY A 18 -2.33 24.99 -19.67
N MET A 19 -1.48 25.68 -18.89
CA MET A 19 -0.36 26.46 -19.41
C MET A 19 0.70 25.56 -20.06
N ALA A 20 1.01 24.43 -19.45
CA ALA A 20 1.94 23.46 -20.02
C ALA A 20 1.44 22.94 -21.39
N LEU A 21 0.14 22.64 -21.51
CA LEU A 21 -0.46 22.23 -22.78
C LEU A 21 -0.43 23.37 -23.83
N ALA A 22 -0.80 24.59 -23.44
CA ALA A 22 -0.77 25.74 -24.34
C ALA A 22 0.63 26.01 -24.90
N ARG A 23 1.67 25.87 -24.05
CA ARG A 23 3.08 25.95 -24.48
C ARG A 23 3.45 24.82 -25.44
N SER A 24 3.06 23.59 -25.13
CA SER A 24 3.30 22.44 -25.99
C SER A 24 2.70 22.63 -27.40
N ILE A 25 1.45 23.11 -27.50
CA ILE A 25 0.81 23.42 -28.78
C ILE A 25 1.52 24.56 -29.50
N ARG A 26 1.87 25.64 -28.78
CA ARG A 26 2.60 26.78 -29.35
C ARG A 26 3.91 26.31 -29.98
N ASP A 27 4.69 25.52 -29.25
CA ASP A 27 6.05 25.17 -29.65
C ASP A 27 6.04 24.04 -30.68
N GLY A 28 5.22 23.00 -30.47
CA GLY A 28 5.15 21.83 -31.34
C GLY A 28 4.37 22.06 -32.63
N GLU A 29 3.19 22.68 -32.56
CA GLU A 29 2.32 22.83 -33.75
C GLU A 29 2.49 24.18 -34.44
N ARG A 30 2.84 25.23 -33.69
CA ARG A 30 2.91 26.61 -34.22
C ARG A 30 4.33 27.14 -34.32
N GLY A 31 5.33 26.28 -34.15
CA GLY A 31 6.75 26.62 -34.27
C GLY A 31 7.19 27.77 -33.36
N GLY A 32 6.57 27.90 -32.18
CA GLY A 32 6.85 28.94 -31.19
C GLY A 32 6.22 30.30 -31.49
N ARG A 33 5.53 30.48 -32.62
CA ARG A 33 5.11 31.81 -33.11
C ARG A 33 3.74 32.25 -32.59
N ALA A 34 2.98 31.35 -31.98
CA ALA A 34 1.66 31.69 -31.45
C ALA A 34 1.77 32.39 -30.08
N GLN A 35 1.04 33.49 -29.90
CA GLN A 35 0.88 34.11 -28.58
C GLN A 35 -0.13 33.33 -27.74
N ILE A 36 0.14 33.18 -26.45
CA ILE A 36 -0.77 32.56 -25.47
C ILE A 36 -1.40 33.68 -24.63
N GLY A 37 -2.72 33.84 -24.70
CA GLY A 37 -3.51 34.72 -23.83
C GLY A 37 -4.15 33.92 -22.70
N ILE A 38 -4.10 34.43 -21.48
CA ILE A 38 -4.67 33.79 -20.29
C ILE A 38 -5.85 34.63 -19.82
N ILE A 39 -6.98 33.99 -19.53
CA ILE A 39 -8.16 34.63 -18.94
C ILE A 39 -8.40 33.98 -17.58
N ASP A 40 -7.93 34.64 -16.52
CA ASP A 40 -8.24 34.26 -15.13
C ASP A 40 -9.53 34.91 -14.62
N ASN A 41 -9.84 36.09 -15.14
CA ASN A 41 -11.06 36.83 -14.85
C ASN A 41 -11.54 37.48 -16.15
N GLU A 42 -12.77 37.16 -16.55
CA GLU A 42 -13.34 37.59 -17.84
C GLU A 42 -13.41 39.12 -17.96
N LYS A 43 -13.57 39.83 -16.83
CA LYS A 43 -13.64 41.30 -16.80
C LYS A 43 -12.29 41.95 -17.14
N ASP A 44 -11.19 41.26 -16.86
CA ASP A 44 -9.84 41.80 -17.00
C ASP A 44 -9.26 41.52 -18.40
N SER A 45 -9.99 40.76 -19.25
CA SER A 45 -9.53 40.36 -20.59
C SER A 45 -10.64 40.48 -21.65
N PRO A 46 -11.20 41.69 -21.85
CA PRO A 46 -12.33 41.90 -22.77
C PRO A 46 -11.99 41.51 -24.21
N ASP A 47 -10.77 41.77 -24.68
CA ASP A 47 -10.34 41.46 -26.04
C ASP A 47 -10.30 39.95 -26.31
N LEU A 48 -9.75 39.18 -25.36
CA LEU A 48 -9.70 37.72 -25.48
C LEU A 48 -11.11 37.11 -25.35
N MET A 49 -11.95 37.67 -24.48
CA MET A 49 -13.36 37.26 -24.36
C MET A 49 -14.16 37.57 -25.63
N GLN A 50 -13.87 38.67 -26.33
CA GLN A 50 -14.49 38.98 -27.61
C GLN A 50 -14.14 37.93 -28.67
N ILE A 51 -12.87 37.50 -28.74
CA ILE A 51 -12.43 36.42 -29.62
C ILE A 51 -13.17 35.12 -29.27
N MET A 52 -13.23 34.78 -27.98
CA MET A 52 -13.95 33.58 -27.49
C MET A 52 -15.43 33.59 -27.90
N LYS A 53 -16.14 34.70 -27.70
CA LYS A 53 -17.55 34.86 -28.10
C LYS A 53 -17.75 34.78 -29.62
N THR A 54 -16.80 35.32 -30.39
CA THR A 54 -16.87 35.28 -31.86
C THR A 54 -16.71 33.85 -32.39
N VAL A 55 -15.81 33.05 -31.78
CA VAL A 55 -15.50 31.69 -32.24
C VAL A 55 -16.46 30.64 -31.67
N LEU A 56 -16.80 30.74 -30.38
CA LEU A 56 -17.63 29.76 -29.67
C LEU A 56 -19.11 30.15 -29.59
N GLY A 57 -19.46 31.39 -29.94
CA GLY A 57 -20.79 31.97 -29.74
C GLY A 57 -21.00 32.52 -28.33
N GLU A 58 -22.15 33.16 -28.11
CA GLU A 58 -22.53 33.66 -26.78
C GLU A 58 -22.85 32.53 -25.81
N ARG A 59 -22.38 32.67 -24.57
CA ARG A 59 -22.66 31.72 -23.49
C ARG A 59 -24.15 31.78 -23.14
N ARG A 60 -24.90 30.72 -23.44
CA ARG A 60 -26.36 30.61 -23.21
C ARG A 60 -26.75 29.98 -21.86
N ARG A 61 -25.80 29.36 -21.16
CA ARG A 61 -26.02 28.66 -19.89
C ARG A 61 -24.98 29.09 -18.87
N GLU A 62 -25.36 29.10 -17.60
CA GLU A 62 -24.41 29.30 -16.51
C GLU A 62 -23.38 28.17 -16.47
N LEU A 63 -22.19 28.49 -15.95
CA LEU A 63 -21.12 27.52 -15.78
C LEU A 63 -21.56 26.48 -14.74
N GLN A 64 -21.38 25.20 -15.07
CA GLN A 64 -21.63 24.12 -14.12
C GLN A 64 -20.50 24.10 -13.08
N SER A 65 -20.84 23.84 -11.82
CA SER A 65 -19.86 23.61 -10.76
C SER A 65 -18.99 22.40 -11.08
N ALA A 66 -17.73 22.43 -10.67
CA ALA A 66 -16.85 21.29 -10.81
C ALA A 66 -17.46 20.04 -10.13
N THR A 67 -17.31 18.87 -10.76
CA THR A 67 -17.64 17.61 -10.09
C THR A 67 -16.52 17.30 -9.10
N PRO A 68 -16.80 17.08 -7.81
CA PRO A 68 -15.74 16.78 -6.85
C PRO A 68 -15.00 15.50 -7.20
N ASP A 69 -13.66 15.53 -7.14
CA ASP A 69 -12.80 14.37 -7.44
C ASP A 69 -13.20 13.12 -6.62
N MET A 70 -13.65 13.32 -5.37
CA MET A 70 -14.13 12.22 -4.52
C MET A 70 -15.25 11.40 -5.15
N LYS A 71 -16.15 12.03 -5.93
CA LYS A 71 -17.22 11.29 -6.62
C LYS A 71 -16.67 10.44 -7.78
N ALA A 72 -15.60 10.90 -8.44
CA ALA A 72 -14.92 10.11 -9.47
C ALA A 72 -14.18 8.91 -8.84
N ASP A 73 -13.55 9.12 -7.69
CA ASP A 73 -12.87 8.05 -6.93
C ASP A 73 -13.86 7.00 -6.39
N GLU A 74 -15.04 7.43 -5.93
CA GLU A 74 -16.12 6.52 -5.51
C GLU A 74 -16.60 5.63 -6.66
N LEU A 75 -16.70 6.17 -7.88
CA LEU A 75 -17.04 5.39 -9.08
C LEU A 75 -15.93 4.38 -9.41
N GLN A 76 -14.66 4.72 -9.20
CA GLN A 76 -13.55 3.78 -9.37
C GLN A 76 -13.57 2.66 -8.31
N LYS A 77 -14.11 2.91 -7.12
CA LYS A 77 -14.28 1.92 -6.04
C LYS A 77 -15.62 1.17 -6.11
N ALA A 78 -16.42 1.39 -7.15
CA ALA A 78 -17.73 0.75 -7.28
C ALA A 78 -17.62 -0.78 -7.30
N ASN A 79 -18.71 -1.44 -6.87
CA ASN A 79 -18.81 -2.89 -6.81
C ASN A 79 -18.44 -3.55 -8.15
N VAL A 80 -17.36 -4.34 -8.13
CA VAL A 80 -16.91 -5.13 -9.28
C VAL A 80 -17.82 -6.35 -9.44
N ARG A 81 -18.32 -6.59 -10.65
CA ARG A 81 -19.17 -7.75 -10.97
C ARG A 81 -18.65 -8.48 -12.20
N LEU A 82 -18.50 -9.80 -12.10
CA LEU A 82 -18.13 -10.66 -13.22
C LEU A 82 -19.38 -11.29 -13.83
N TYR A 83 -19.53 -11.18 -15.14
CA TYR A 83 -20.61 -11.77 -15.93
C TYR A 83 -20.03 -12.76 -16.94
N HIS A 84 -20.68 -13.90 -17.07
CA HIS A 84 -20.33 -14.94 -18.03
C HIS A 84 -21.17 -14.79 -19.31
N LEU A 85 -20.53 -14.88 -20.48
CA LEU A 85 -21.22 -14.73 -21.78
C LEU A 85 -21.51 -16.11 -22.37
N GLU A 86 -22.64 -16.73 -22.00
CA GLU A 86 -23.04 -17.98 -22.67
C GLU A 86 -23.49 -17.72 -24.13
N ALA A 87 -23.09 -18.61 -25.03
CA ALA A 87 -23.70 -18.77 -26.34
C ALA A 87 -24.94 -19.68 -26.21
N ALA A 88 -26.05 -19.29 -26.82
CA ALA A 88 -27.28 -20.09 -26.82
C ALA A 88 -27.10 -21.36 -27.67
N ARG A 89 -26.54 -22.43 -27.09
CA ARG A 89 -26.73 -23.85 -27.45
C ARG A 89 -25.95 -24.78 -26.49
N GLY A 90 -26.70 -25.33 -25.53
CA GLY A 90 -26.56 -26.66 -24.92
C GLY A 90 -25.18 -27.21 -24.55
N SER A 91 -24.81 -27.11 -23.27
CA SER A 91 -24.58 -28.25 -22.35
C SER A 91 -23.89 -27.75 -21.06
N PRO A 92 -24.36 -28.13 -19.85
CA PRO A 92 -23.82 -27.62 -18.61
C PRO A 92 -22.66 -28.51 -18.16
N LYS A 93 -21.42 -28.18 -18.55
CA LYS A 93 -20.15 -28.61 -17.91
C LYS A 93 -18.95 -28.21 -18.78
N ARG A 94 -18.55 -26.94 -18.78
CA ARG A 94 -17.17 -26.56 -19.09
C ARG A 94 -16.67 -25.47 -18.15
N ARG A 95 -15.41 -25.61 -17.75
CA ARG A 95 -14.66 -24.71 -16.87
C ARG A 95 -14.59 -23.31 -17.50
N ILE A 96 -14.23 -22.32 -16.67
CA ILE A 96 -13.99 -20.90 -16.95
C ILE A 96 -13.05 -20.69 -18.16
N LEU A 97 -13.54 -20.93 -19.39
CA LEU A 97 -12.76 -20.92 -20.64
C LEU A 97 -13.39 -20.01 -21.71
N ASP A 98 -14.55 -19.41 -21.41
CA ASP A 98 -15.29 -18.56 -22.33
C ASP A 98 -14.96 -17.07 -22.12
N CYS A 99 -15.48 -16.21 -22.99
CA CYS A 99 -15.35 -14.76 -22.80
C CYS A 99 -16.21 -14.26 -21.62
N HIS A 100 -15.67 -13.33 -20.84
CA HIS A 100 -16.35 -12.75 -19.68
C HIS A 100 -16.39 -11.23 -19.74
N ILE A 101 -17.39 -10.63 -19.10
CA ILE A 101 -17.46 -9.18 -18.89
C ILE A 101 -17.24 -8.90 -17.41
N LEU A 102 -16.25 -8.09 -17.08
CA LEU A 102 -16.05 -7.55 -15.75
C LEU A 102 -16.53 -6.09 -15.73
N ASP A 103 -17.52 -5.81 -14.91
CA ASP A 103 -18.15 -4.50 -14.76
C ASP A 103 -17.65 -3.82 -13.50
N GLN A 104 -17.02 -2.67 -13.65
CA GLN A 104 -16.59 -1.80 -12.55
C GLN A 104 -17.56 -0.62 -12.40
N GLY A 105 -18.86 -0.92 -12.29
CA GLY A 105 -19.91 0.08 -12.03
C GLY A 105 -20.03 1.17 -13.10
N GLY A 106 -19.73 0.85 -14.36
CA GLY A 106 -19.76 1.83 -15.47
C GLY A 106 -18.56 2.78 -15.55
N PHE A 107 -17.61 2.73 -14.61
CA PHE A 107 -16.32 3.44 -14.72
C PHE A 107 -15.45 2.83 -15.83
N LYS A 108 -15.36 1.50 -15.82
CA LYS A 108 -14.66 0.72 -16.85
C LYS A 108 -15.33 -0.66 -17.00
N ILE A 109 -15.38 -1.15 -18.22
CA ILE A 109 -15.81 -2.51 -18.55
C ILE A 109 -14.61 -3.27 -19.09
N TYR A 110 -14.33 -4.46 -18.57
CA TYR A 110 -13.33 -5.36 -19.14
C TYR A 110 -14.01 -6.49 -19.90
N VAL A 111 -13.47 -6.84 -21.06
CA VAL A 111 -13.86 -8.02 -21.82
C VAL A 111 -12.70 -9.00 -21.77
N TRP A 112 -12.80 -10.00 -20.90
CA TRP A 112 -11.77 -11.04 -20.80
C TRP A 112 -12.03 -12.13 -21.84
N ARG A 113 -11.00 -12.51 -22.60
CA ARG A 113 -11.05 -13.50 -23.68
C ARG A 113 -10.20 -14.69 -23.31
N GLY A 114 -10.86 -15.82 -23.04
CA GLY A 114 -10.18 -17.09 -22.80
C GLY A 114 -9.38 -17.55 -24.01
N THR A 115 -8.28 -18.24 -23.75
CA THR A 115 -7.46 -18.90 -24.79
C THR A 115 -8.32 -19.81 -25.67
N ASP A 116 -9.16 -20.63 -25.04
CA ASP A 116 -10.02 -21.63 -25.69
C ASP A 116 -11.30 -21.07 -26.34
N SER A 117 -11.61 -19.77 -26.21
CA SER A 117 -12.83 -19.19 -26.83
C SER A 117 -12.71 -19.09 -28.36
N SER A 118 -13.83 -19.29 -29.07
CA SER A 118 -13.87 -19.28 -30.53
C SER A 118 -13.59 -17.88 -31.12
N LYS A 119 -13.24 -17.81 -32.40
CA LYS A 119 -13.03 -16.52 -33.09
C LYS A 119 -14.33 -15.71 -33.12
N GLU A 120 -15.45 -16.36 -33.39
CA GLU A 120 -16.79 -15.79 -33.40
C GLU A 120 -17.18 -15.27 -32.02
N GLU A 121 -16.84 -15.99 -30.95
CA GLU A 121 -17.08 -15.56 -29.57
C GLU A 121 -16.25 -14.34 -29.19
N LYS A 122 -14.96 -14.32 -29.57
CA LYS A 122 -14.06 -13.18 -29.33
C LYS A 122 -14.51 -11.91 -30.07
N GLU A 123 -14.99 -12.04 -31.30
CA GLU A 123 -15.59 -10.94 -32.08
C GLU A 123 -16.92 -10.49 -31.49
N ALA A 124 -17.79 -11.42 -31.09
CA ALA A 124 -19.09 -11.12 -30.50
C ALA A 124 -18.98 -10.49 -29.10
N ALA A 125 -17.96 -10.84 -28.31
CA ALA A 125 -17.79 -10.38 -26.94
C ALA A 125 -17.72 -8.85 -26.83
N PHE A 126 -17.03 -8.18 -27.76
CA PHE A 126 -16.97 -6.72 -27.78
C PHE A 126 -18.33 -6.08 -28.09
N LYS A 127 -19.06 -6.64 -29.06
CA LYS A 127 -20.43 -6.19 -29.38
C LYS A 127 -21.39 -6.39 -28.21
N ARG A 128 -21.23 -7.48 -27.46
CA ARG A 128 -21.99 -7.73 -26.22
C ARG A 128 -21.65 -6.72 -25.13
N ALA A 129 -20.39 -6.32 -24.99
CA ALA A 129 -19.99 -5.27 -24.04
C ALA A 129 -20.61 -3.91 -24.39
N LEU A 130 -20.66 -3.54 -25.67
CA LEU A 130 -21.38 -2.33 -26.11
C LEU A 130 -22.88 -2.40 -25.79
N GLY A 131 -23.52 -3.54 -26.08
CA GLY A 131 -24.93 -3.76 -25.70
C GLY A 131 -25.15 -3.74 -24.18
N PHE A 132 -24.18 -4.25 -23.42
CA PHE A 132 -24.22 -4.24 -21.95
C PHE A 132 -24.19 -2.82 -21.39
N ILE A 133 -23.33 -1.93 -21.91
CA ILE A 133 -23.28 -0.50 -21.53
C ILE A 133 -24.64 0.15 -21.77
N GLN A 134 -25.24 -0.07 -22.94
CA GLN A 134 -26.56 0.48 -23.27
C GLN A 134 -27.66 -0.06 -22.34
N ALA A 135 -27.69 -1.38 -22.11
CA ALA A 135 -28.69 -2.02 -21.25
C ALA A 135 -28.59 -1.59 -19.78
N LYS A 136 -27.39 -1.29 -19.29
CA LYS A 136 -27.15 -0.77 -17.94
C LYS A 136 -27.39 0.73 -17.81
N GLY A 137 -27.58 1.45 -18.92
CA GLY A 137 -27.73 2.90 -18.93
C GLY A 137 -26.41 3.64 -18.61
N TYR A 138 -25.26 3.01 -18.85
CA TYR A 138 -23.97 3.65 -18.65
C TYR A 138 -23.65 4.68 -19.76
N PRO A 139 -22.84 5.71 -19.48
CA PRO A 139 -22.44 6.69 -20.48
C PRO A 139 -21.79 6.05 -21.70
N ALA A 140 -22.03 6.60 -22.89
CA ALA A 140 -21.38 6.14 -24.13
C ALA A 140 -19.84 6.32 -24.10
N THR A 141 -19.33 7.14 -23.18
CA THR A 141 -17.89 7.35 -22.93
C THR A 141 -17.27 6.31 -22.01
N THR A 142 -18.05 5.36 -21.46
CA THR A 142 -17.52 4.27 -20.62
C THR A 142 -16.47 3.46 -21.40
N ASN A 143 -15.28 3.34 -20.83
CA ASN A 143 -14.15 2.68 -21.49
C ASN A 143 -14.32 1.16 -21.47
N ILE A 144 -14.01 0.50 -22.59
CA ILE A 144 -13.96 -0.95 -22.72
C ILE A 144 -12.51 -1.39 -22.91
N GLU A 145 -12.00 -2.22 -22.01
CA GLU A 145 -10.66 -2.81 -22.09
C GLU A 145 -10.77 -4.30 -22.43
N VAL A 146 -10.20 -4.71 -23.57
CA VAL A 146 -10.15 -6.13 -23.95
C VAL A 146 -8.90 -6.74 -23.33
N VAL A 147 -9.10 -7.78 -22.53
CA VAL A 147 -8.03 -8.50 -21.84
C VAL A 147 -7.97 -9.90 -22.40
N ASN A 148 -6.81 -10.33 -22.87
CA ASN A 148 -6.63 -11.73 -23.27
C ASN A 148 -6.08 -12.51 -22.09
N ASP A 149 -6.46 -13.78 -22.01
CA ASP A 149 -5.86 -14.76 -21.10
C ASP A 149 -4.33 -14.74 -21.20
N TYR A 150 -3.66 -14.76 -20.04
CA TYR A 150 -2.20 -14.58 -19.86
C TYR A 150 -1.64 -13.19 -20.19
N ALA A 151 -2.48 -12.24 -20.62
CA ALA A 151 -2.09 -10.85 -20.88
C ALA A 151 -2.81 -9.88 -19.95
N GLU A 152 -3.19 -10.34 -18.75
CA GLU A 152 -3.86 -9.52 -17.77
C GLU A 152 -2.96 -8.42 -17.21
N SER A 153 -3.41 -7.17 -17.30
CA SER A 153 -2.72 -6.04 -16.69
C SER A 153 -2.80 -6.09 -15.16
N ALA A 154 -1.84 -5.49 -14.46
CA ALA A 154 -1.90 -5.35 -13.00
C ALA A 154 -3.20 -4.66 -12.53
N MET A 155 -3.71 -3.72 -13.33
CA MET A 155 -4.98 -3.03 -13.07
C MET A 155 -6.21 -3.94 -13.18
N PHE A 156 -6.16 -4.99 -14.00
CA PHE A 156 -7.19 -6.03 -14.03
C PHE A 156 -7.02 -7.02 -12.88
N LYS A 157 -5.79 -7.50 -12.65
CA LYS A 157 -5.48 -8.50 -11.60
C LYS A 157 -5.86 -8.02 -10.19
N GLN A 158 -5.69 -6.73 -9.87
CA GLN A 158 -6.06 -6.15 -8.57
C GLN A 158 -7.57 -6.20 -8.24
N LEU A 159 -8.43 -6.42 -9.25
CA LEU A 159 -9.89 -6.50 -9.05
C LEU A 159 -10.32 -7.84 -8.41
N PHE A 160 -9.38 -8.76 -8.25
CA PHE A 160 -9.59 -10.08 -7.66
C PHE A 160 -8.91 -10.17 -6.30
N GLN A 161 -9.58 -10.81 -5.33
CA GLN A 161 -9.04 -10.96 -3.97
C GLN A 161 -7.74 -11.78 -3.90
N LYS A 162 -7.57 -12.72 -4.84
CA LYS A 162 -6.38 -13.54 -4.98
C LYS A 162 -6.18 -13.87 -6.46
N TRP A 163 -5.00 -13.56 -6.98
CA TRP A 163 -4.57 -13.95 -8.32
C TRP A 163 -3.36 -14.87 -8.20
N ILE A 164 -3.40 -16.03 -8.86
CA ILE A 164 -2.29 -17.00 -8.84
C ILE A 164 -1.92 -17.26 -10.29
N GLU A 165 -0.69 -16.92 -10.65
CA GLU A 165 -0.15 -17.21 -11.98
C GLU A 165 0.49 -18.59 -11.94
N LYS A 166 0.13 -19.45 -12.89
CA LYS A 166 0.45 -20.87 -12.80
C LYS A 166 1.93 -21.20 -13.00
N ASP A 167 2.75 -20.28 -13.51
CA ASP A 167 4.15 -20.57 -13.86
C ASP A 167 5.13 -19.38 -13.64
N GLU A 168 4.67 -18.25 -13.06
CA GLU A 168 5.53 -17.06 -12.81
C GLU A 168 6.33 -17.16 -11.50
N THR A 169 7.12 -18.21 -11.32
CA THR A 169 8.22 -18.20 -10.33
C THR A 169 9.52 -17.64 -10.91
N GLN A 170 9.55 -17.24 -12.19
CA GLN A 170 10.71 -16.60 -12.81
C GLN A 170 10.33 -15.43 -13.74
N GLY A 171 10.65 -14.22 -13.27
CA GLY A 171 11.14 -13.11 -14.09
C GLY A 171 10.10 -12.22 -14.78
N LEU A 172 9.85 -11.04 -14.20
CA LEU A 172 9.40 -9.87 -14.95
C LEU A 172 10.51 -9.41 -15.92
N ALA A 173 10.09 -8.81 -17.04
CA ALA A 173 10.92 -8.14 -18.04
C ALA A 173 12.05 -7.31 -17.41
N LYS A 174 13.23 -7.27 -18.04
CA LYS A 174 14.47 -6.59 -17.60
C LYS A 174 14.21 -5.25 -16.87
N VAL A 175 13.91 -5.35 -15.59
CA VAL A 175 14.20 -4.37 -14.57
C VAL A 175 15.53 -4.86 -14.03
N ASP A 176 16.58 -4.04 -14.13
CA ASP A 176 17.84 -4.36 -13.47
C ASP A 176 17.52 -4.55 -11.98
N GLN A 177 17.42 -5.81 -11.54
CA GLN A 177 17.27 -6.15 -10.14
C GLN A 177 18.58 -5.79 -9.46
N VAL A 178 18.73 -4.52 -9.08
CA VAL A 178 19.84 -4.06 -8.27
C VAL A 178 19.72 -4.81 -6.94
N LYS A 179 20.71 -5.64 -6.63
CA LYS A 179 20.83 -6.28 -5.31
C LYS A 179 20.76 -5.18 -4.26
N PHE A 180 19.87 -5.36 -3.29
CA PHE A 180 19.58 -4.39 -2.23
C PHE A 180 20.87 -4.09 -1.45
N ASP A 181 21.38 -2.87 -1.60
CA ASP A 181 22.53 -2.35 -0.86
C ASP A 181 22.10 -1.12 -0.06
N VAL A 182 21.88 -1.33 1.24
CA VAL A 182 21.42 -0.33 2.20
C VAL A 182 22.38 0.85 2.29
N ALA A 183 23.68 0.64 2.04
CA ALA A 183 24.70 1.69 2.13
C ALA A 183 24.54 2.79 1.08
N GLN A 184 23.82 2.53 -0.02
CA GLN A 184 23.62 3.49 -1.11
C GLN A 184 22.27 4.23 -1.04
N LEU A 185 21.43 3.93 -0.05
CA LEU A 185 20.06 4.44 0.00
C LEU A 185 20.00 5.97 0.18
N HIS A 186 20.94 6.53 0.95
CA HIS A 186 21.09 7.99 1.12
C HIS A 186 21.49 8.73 -0.16
N ALA A 187 22.14 8.03 -1.12
CA ALA A 187 22.65 8.63 -2.35
C ALA A 187 21.66 8.54 -3.54
N ARG A 188 20.57 7.76 -3.42
CA ARG A 188 19.64 7.48 -4.53
C ARG A 188 18.17 7.49 -4.08
N PRO A 189 17.48 8.66 -4.14
CA PRO A 189 16.08 8.80 -3.74
C PRO A 189 15.09 7.89 -4.49
N GLU A 190 15.40 7.52 -5.74
CA GLU A 190 14.56 6.64 -6.56
C GLU A 190 14.54 5.21 -6.01
N LEU A 191 15.69 4.68 -5.61
CA LEU A 191 15.80 3.36 -4.98
C LEU A 191 15.11 3.33 -3.60
N ALA A 192 15.23 4.42 -2.83
CA ALA A 192 14.52 4.56 -1.56
C ALA A 192 12.99 4.50 -1.74
N ALA A 193 12.46 5.14 -2.79
CA ALA A 193 11.04 5.12 -3.12
C ALA A 193 10.56 3.75 -3.61
N GLU A 194 11.31 3.08 -4.48
CA GLU A 194 11.00 1.72 -4.95
C GLU A 194 10.99 0.71 -3.80
N GLN A 195 11.95 0.82 -2.89
CA GLN A 195 12.09 -0.06 -1.72
C GLN A 195 11.22 0.35 -0.53
N ARG A 196 10.51 1.48 -0.61
CA ARG A 196 9.69 2.06 0.47
C ARG A 196 10.48 2.26 1.77
N MET A 197 11.73 2.68 1.65
CA MET A 197 12.65 2.97 2.74
C MET A 197 12.86 4.49 2.83
N ALA A 198 12.72 5.08 4.02
CA ALA A 198 12.93 6.52 4.20
C ALA A 198 14.44 6.87 4.27
N ASP A 199 15.21 6.00 4.90
CA ASP A 199 16.67 5.99 4.95
C ASP A 199 17.17 4.54 5.22
N ASP A 200 18.43 4.38 5.63
CA ASP A 200 19.05 3.09 5.96
C ASP A 200 18.65 2.49 7.33
N ALA A 201 17.66 3.08 8.01
CA ALA A 201 17.20 2.65 9.34
C ALA A 201 18.27 2.72 10.46
N SER A 202 19.33 3.52 10.28
CA SER A 202 20.41 3.69 11.26
C SER A 202 20.20 4.80 12.30
N GLY A 203 19.13 5.57 12.15
CA GLY A 203 18.75 6.70 12.99
C GLY A 203 18.37 6.35 14.42
N LYS A 204 18.06 7.39 15.21
CA LYS A 204 17.67 7.26 16.62
C LYS A 204 16.20 6.85 16.72
N VAL A 205 15.92 5.84 17.53
CA VAL A 205 14.56 5.34 17.81
C VAL A 205 14.17 5.65 19.25
N GLU A 206 12.96 6.16 19.46
CA GLU A 206 12.33 6.34 20.77
C GLU A 206 10.94 5.70 20.74
N VAL A 207 10.63 4.85 21.71
CA VAL A 207 9.40 4.04 21.74
C VAL A 207 8.59 4.33 23.00
N TRP A 208 7.30 4.57 22.82
CA TRP A 208 6.32 4.68 23.89
C TRP A 208 5.18 3.69 23.69
N ARG A 209 4.67 3.14 24.78
CA ARG A 209 3.43 2.37 24.83
C ARG A 209 2.31 3.27 25.35
N ILE A 210 1.11 3.13 24.81
CA ILE A 210 -0.06 3.83 25.32
C ILE A 210 -0.64 3.05 26.50
N GLU A 211 -0.67 3.67 27.67
CA GLU A 211 -1.23 3.12 28.90
C GLU A 211 -2.10 4.20 29.56
N GLU A 212 -3.31 3.84 30.01
CA GLU A 212 -4.23 4.76 30.67
C GLU A 212 -4.45 6.08 29.90
N ARG A 213 -4.40 6.02 28.56
CA ARG A 213 -4.53 7.14 27.59
C ARG A 213 -3.31 8.07 27.48
N GLU A 214 -2.20 7.75 28.12
CA GLU A 214 -0.95 8.52 28.04
C GLU A 214 0.20 7.71 27.42
N MET A 215 1.20 8.41 26.87
CA MET A 215 2.42 7.79 26.38
C MET A 215 3.40 7.47 27.51
N GLN A 216 3.71 6.18 27.70
CA GLN A 216 4.69 5.70 28.68
C GLN A 216 5.95 5.19 27.97
N PRO A 217 7.15 5.65 28.36
CA PRO A 217 8.38 5.22 27.71
C PRO A 217 8.62 3.73 27.90
N VAL A 218 9.01 3.05 26.81
CA VAL A 218 9.36 1.63 26.84
C VAL A 218 10.83 1.47 27.25
N ASP A 219 11.15 0.48 28.08
CA ASP A 219 12.54 0.14 28.40
C ASP A 219 13.30 -0.25 27.12
N LEU A 220 14.53 0.25 26.96
CA LEU A 220 15.40 -0.04 25.82
C LEU A 220 15.59 -1.56 25.57
N LYS A 221 15.54 -2.39 26.61
CA LYS A 221 15.63 -3.87 26.49
C LYS A 221 14.40 -4.48 25.82
N MET A 222 13.28 -3.78 25.86
CA MET A 222 12.00 -4.18 25.29
C MET A 222 11.77 -3.58 23.90
N TYR A 223 12.72 -2.79 23.36
CA TYR A 223 12.62 -2.29 22.00
C TYR A 223 12.55 -3.45 21.00
N GLY A 224 11.67 -3.32 20.02
CA GLY A 224 11.35 -4.39 19.08
C GLY A 224 10.29 -5.37 19.59
N GLN A 225 9.84 -5.29 20.85
CA GLN A 225 8.78 -6.15 21.37
C GLN A 225 7.43 -5.40 21.42
N PHE A 226 6.47 -5.85 20.63
CA PHE A 226 5.14 -5.25 20.52
C PHE A 226 4.06 -6.25 20.91
N TYR A 227 3.01 -5.79 21.57
CA TYR A 227 1.88 -6.63 21.99
C TYR A 227 0.64 -6.25 21.22
N GLY A 228 -0.04 -7.24 20.65
CA GLY A 228 -1.23 -7.07 19.81
C GLY A 228 -2.44 -6.48 20.52
N GLY A 229 -2.43 -6.43 21.85
CA GLY A 229 -3.44 -5.73 22.65
C GLY A 229 -3.13 -4.27 22.95
N ASP A 230 -1.97 -3.75 22.54
CA ASP A 230 -1.50 -2.42 22.91
C ASP A 230 -1.30 -1.53 21.67
N CYS A 231 -1.16 -0.22 21.89
CA CYS A 231 -0.76 0.74 20.87
C CYS A 231 0.58 1.37 21.25
N TYR A 232 1.39 1.69 20.24
CA TYR A 232 2.73 2.26 20.44
C TYR A 232 2.96 3.46 19.53
N LEU A 233 3.72 4.41 20.04
CA LEU A 233 4.33 5.49 19.26
C LEU A 233 5.81 5.19 19.14
N VAL A 234 6.33 5.24 17.91
CA VAL A 234 7.76 5.12 17.64
C VAL A 234 8.20 6.38 16.89
N LEU A 235 8.99 7.20 17.56
CA LEU A 235 9.65 8.33 16.93
C LEU A 235 11.00 7.88 16.37
N TYR A 236 11.18 8.04 15.08
CA TYR A 236 12.43 7.79 14.39
C TYR A 236 13.02 9.12 13.92
N THR A 237 14.26 9.40 14.32
CA THR A 237 15.01 10.60 13.93
C THR A 237 16.20 10.21 13.08
N TYR A 238 16.29 10.76 11.88
CA TYR A 238 17.38 10.49 10.94
C TYR A 238 17.91 11.78 10.32
N LEU A 239 19.12 11.72 9.76
CA LEU A 239 19.75 12.85 9.10
C LEU A 239 19.61 12.71 7.59
N LYS A 240 19.07 13.74 6.95
CA LYS A 240 19.04 13.85 5.49
C LYS A 240 19.66 15.17 5.09
N SER A 241 20.74 15.11 4.31
CA SER A 241 21.52 16.30 3.88
C SER A 241 21.94 17.19 5.06
N GLY A 242 22.33 16.58 6.19
CA GLY A 242 22.78 17.28 7.39
C GLY A 242 21.66 17.91 8.24
N ARG A 243 20.38 17.72 7.88
CA ARG A 243 19.24 18.20 8.66
C ARG A 243 18.48 17.03 9.29
N PRO A 244 18.05 17.15 10.56
CA PRO A 244 17.21 16.14 11.18
C PRO A 244 15.85 16.09 10.49
N HIS A 245 15.35 14.87 10.30
CA HIS A 245 14.02 14.57 9.83
C HIS A 245 13.41 13.52 10.76
N TYR A 246 12.09 13.52 10.85
CA TYR A 246 11.36 12.76 11.86
C TYR A 246 10.25 11.93 11.22
N ILE A 247 10.04 10.72 11.74
CA ILE A 247 8.91 9.87 11.40
C ILE A 247 8.26 9.41 12.71
N ILE A 248 6.94 9.58 12.84
CA ILE A 248 6.16 9.05 13.95
C ILE A 248 5.37 7.85 13.42
N TYR A 249 5.74 6.64 13.83
CA TYR A 249 4.93 5.46 13.59
C TYR A 249 3.92 5.26 14.72
N MET A 250 2.65 5.16 14.36
CA MET A 250 1.56 4.76 15.26
C MET A 250 1.27 3.29 15.03
N TRP A 251 1.93 2.42 15.79
CA TRP A 251 1.68 0.98 15.70
C TRP A 251 0.44 0.60 16.51
N GLN A 252 -0.51 -0.07 15.85
CA GLN A 252 -1.81 -0.42 16.40
C GLN A 252 -1.96 -1.94 16.46
N GLY A 253 -2.04 -2.48 17.67
CA GLY A 253 -2.33 -3.87 17.91
C GLY A 253 -3.71 -4.26 17.40
N ARG A 254 -3.86 -5.49 16.89
CA ARG A 254 -5.13 -6.01 16.37
C ARG A 254 -6.24 -6.05 17.43
N HIS A 255 -5.86 -6.26 18.68
CA HIS A 255 -6.74 -6.41 19.85
C HIS A 255 -6.72 -5.18 20.76
N ALA A 256 -6.08 -4.08 20.32
CA ALA A 256 -6.12 -2.83 21.05
C ALA A 256 -7.54 -2.26 21.09
N SER A 257 -7.91 -1.66 22.21
CA SER A 257 -9.23 -1.04 22.34
C SER A 257 -9.35 0.22 21.48
N VAL A 258 -10.59 0.59 21.11
CA VAL A 258 -10.85 1.83 20.36
C VAL A 258 -10.34 3.06 21.12
N ASP A 259 -10.48 3.04 22.45
CA ASP A 259 -9.97 4.09 23.34
C ASP A 259 -8.44 4.23 23.24
N GLU A 260 -7.69 3.11 23.25
CA GLU A 260 -6.23 3.13 23.12
C GLU A 260 -5.76 3.55 21.73
N VAL A 261 -6.46 3.11 20.68
CA VAL A 261 -6.19 3.55 19.31
C VAL A 261 -6.42 5.06 19.18
N THR A 262 -7.48 5.58 19.79
CA THR A 262 -7.79 7.01 19.81
C THR A 262 -6.75 7.79 20.60
N ALA A 263 -6.38 7.31 21.79
CA ALA A 263 -5.35 7.92 22.62
C ALA A 263 -3.99 7.93 21.90
N CYS A 264 -3.63 6.86 21.20
CA CYS A 264 -2.42 6.79 20.38
C CYS A 264 -2.39 7.90 19.32
N ALA A 265 -3.50 8.10 18.60
CA ALA A 265 -3.60 9.17 17.60
C ALA A 265 -3.50 10.58 18.22
N LEU A 266 -4.13 10.80 19.39
CA LEU A 266 -4.04 12.09 20.09
C LEU A 266 -2.62 12.38 20.58
N ASN A 267 -1.96 11.41 21.20
CA ASN A 267 -0.57 11.55 21.64
C ASN A 267 0.38 11.75 20.44
N ALA A 268 0.10 11.15 19.28
CA ALA A 268 0.87 11.39 18.06
C ALA A 268 0.79 12.86 17.61
N ILE A 269 -0.38 13.48 17.69
CA ILE A 269 -0.58 14.91 17.36
C ILE A 269 0.19 15.81 18.33
N GLU A 270 0.18 15.48 19.62
CA GLU A 270 0.92 16.25 20.62
C GLU A 270 2.43 16.12 20.43
N LEU A 271 2.90 14.91 20.12
CA LEU A 271 4.29 14.66 19.79
C LEU A 271 4.70 15.41 18.52
N ASP A 272 3.89 15.35 17.46
CA ASP A 272 4.11 16.08 16.20
C ASP A 272 4.26 17.60 16.41
N LYS A 273 3.37 18.20 17.22
CA LYS A 273 3.45 19.62 17.60
C LYS A 273 4.75 19.97 18.31
N LYS A 274 5.28 19.08 19.16
CA LYS A 274 6.57 19.28 19.85
C LYS A 274 7.74 19.40 18.88
N TYR A 275 7.63 18.80 17.69
CA TYR A 275 8.61 18.87 16.60
C TYR A 275 8.17 19.82 15.48
N GLY A 276 7.29 20.79 15.78
CA GLY A 276 6.91 21.85 14.84
C GLY A 276 6.05 21.39 13.65
N GLY A 277 5.44 20.21 13.73
CA GLY A 277 4.66 19.64 12.61
C GLY A 277 5.51 19.14 11.43
N GLU A 278 6.83 18.98 11.64
CA GLU A 278 7.74 18.40 10.67
C GLU A 278 7.67 16.86 10.55
N PRO A 279 7.33 16.08 11.60
CA PRO A 279 7.33 14.63 11.48
C PRO A 279 6.33 14.07 10.45
N VAL A 280 6.79 13.06 9.70
CA VAL A 280 5.89 12.25 8.87
C VAL A 280 5.15 11.25 9.76
N GLN A 281 3.83 11.33 9.79
CA GLN A 281 3.00 10.42 10.59
C GLN A 281 2.58 9.19 9.77
N VAL A 282 2.90 8.00 10.27
CA VAL A 282 2.62 6.72 9.59
C VAL A 282 1.81 5.81 10.49
N ARG A 283 0.60 5.46 10.05
CA ARG A 283 -0.22 4.46 10.74
C ARG A 283 0.25 3.05 10.37
N VAL A 284 0.59 2.25 11.37
CA VAL A 284 1.03 0.85 11.18
C VAL A 284 0.03 -0.07 11.88
N THR A 285 -0.63 -0.93 11.11
CA THR A 285 -1.52 -1.96 11.67
C THR A 285 -0.76 -3.26 11.83
N MET A 286 -0.96 -3.95 12.95
CA MET A 286 -0.36 -5.26 13.22
C MET A 286 -0.48 -6.22 12.04
N GLY A 287 0.66 -6.76 11.60
CA GLY A 287 0.82 -7.66 10.45
C GLY A 287 1.06 -6.95 9.12
N LYS A 288 0.93 -5.62 9.06
CA LYS A 288 1.13 -4.77 7.88
C LYS A 288 2.26 -3.75 8.10
N GLU A 289 3.28 -4.13 8.86
CA GLU A 289 4.47 -3.32 9.11
C GLU A 289 5.19 -2.99 7.79
N PRO A 290 5.46 -1.71 7.49
CA PRO A 290 6.20 -1.34 6.29
C PRO A 290 7.68 -1.73 6.40
N PRO A 291 8.40 -1.93 5.27
CA PRO A 291 9.81 -2.36 5.27
C PRO A 291 10.71 -1.54 6.19
N HIS A 292 10.59 -0.21 6.14
CA HIS A 292 11.38 0.67 7.01
C HIS A 292 11.13 0.45 8.51
N PHE A 293 9.89 0.16 8.91
CA PHE A 293 9.57 -0.15 10.30
C PHE A 293 10.17 -1.48 10.75
N LEU A 294 10.35 -2.45 9.85
CA LEU A 294 11.06 -3.69 10.17
C LEU A 294 12.55 -3.42 10.37
N ALA A 295 13.14 -2.66 9.46
CA ALA A 295 14.56 -2.36 9.42
C ALA A 295 15.07 -1.58 10.66
N ILE A 296 14.27 -0.65 11.21
CA ILE A 296 14.67 0.11 12.42
C ILE A 296 14.89 -0.78 13.65
N PHE A 297 14.30 -1.98 13.66
CA PHE A 297 14.49 -2.97 14.72
C PHE A 297 15.51 -4.05 14.36
N LYS A 298 16.27 -3.94 13.26
CA LYS A 298 17.48 -4.75 12.98
C LYS A 298 17.28 -6.26 13.25
N GLY A 299 16.18 -6.81 12.75
CA GLY A 299 15.81 -8.22 12.86
C GLY A 299 15.27 -8.69 14.22
N ILE A 300 15.13 -7.80 15.21
CA ILE A 300 14.60 -8.13 16.55
C ILE A 300 13.14 -7.70 16.75
N LEU A 301 12.37 -7.47 15.68
CA LEU A 301 10.94 -7.21 15.79
C LEU A 301 10.17 -8.50 16.15
N ILE A 302 9.60 -8.52 17.35
CA ILE A 302 8.76 -9.59 17.90
C ILE A 302 7.39 -9.02 18.23
N ILE A 303 6.35 -9.62 17.67
CA ILE A 303 4.95 -9.23 17.88
C ILE A 303 4.23 -10.37 18.58
N TYR A 304 3.72 -10.11 19.77
CA TYR A 304 2.92 -11.03 20.55
C TYR A 304 1.43 -10.87 20.22
N GLU A 305 0.67 -11.96 20.10
CA GLU A 305 -0.72 -11.89 19.65
C GLU A 305 -1.64 -11.31 20.73
N VAL A 306 -1.35 -11.58 22.01
CA VAL A 306 -2.20 -11.14 23.13
C VAL A 306 -1.39 -10.26 24.07
N ARG A 307 -2.08 -9.32 24.73
CA ARG A 307 -1.56 -8.56 25.86
C ARG A 307 -1.12 -9.54 26.94
N VAL A 308 0.19 -9.59 27.24
CA VAL A 308 0.62 -10.14 28.52
C VAL A 308 0.40 -9.01 29.52
N HIS A 309 -0.74 -9.04 30.22
CA HIS A 309 -0.92 -8.18 31.37
C HIS A 309 0.12 -8.59 32.42
N HIS A 310 1.28 -7.92 32.43
CA HIS A 310 2.19 -8.00 33.58
C HIS A 310 1.53 -7.49 34.88
N LEU A 311 0.33 -6.87 34.78
CA LEU A 311 -0.45 -6.31 35.87
C LEU A 311 -1.61 -7.22 36.36
N SER A 312 -2.01 -8.28 35.63
CA SER A 312 -3.22 -9.07 35.99
C SER A 312 -2.95 -10.41 36.65
N GLY A 313 -1.69 -10.80 36.90
CA GLY A 313 -1.37 -12.05 37.60
C GLY A 313 -1.77 -13.33 36.87
N GLU A 314 -2.22 -13.25 35.61
CA GLU A 314 -2.52 -14.41 34.77
C GLU A 314 -1.19 -15.09 34.40
N PRO A 315 -1.08 -16.43 34.55
CA PRO A 315 0.16 -17.15 34.26
C PRO A 315 0.47 -17.07 32.76
N GLU A 316 1.74 -16.82 32.42
CA GLU A 316 2.19 -16.87 31.03
C GLU A 316 1.81 -18.22 30.40
N PRO A 317 1.33 -18.21 29.13
CA PRO A 317 1.02 -19.45 28.44
C PRO A 317 2.26 -20.34 28.36
N THR A 318 2.11 -21.57 28.85
CA THR A 318 3.16 -22.58 28.96
C THR A 318 3.67 -23.09 27.61
N ILE A 319 2.88 -22.90 26.55
CA ILE A 319 3.21 -23.25 25.16
C ILE A 319 2.94 -22.05 24.27
N ARG A 320 3.96 -21.63 23.52
CA ARG A 320 3.89 -20.49 22.58
C ARG A 320 4.53 -20.87 21.26
N LEU A 321 3.88 -20.52 20.15
CA LEU A 321 4.38 -20.76 18.81
C LEU A 321 4.65 -19.43 18.13
N PHE A 322 5.86 -19.27 17.59
CA PHE A 322 6.29 -18.07 16.89
C PHE A 322 6.59 -18.41 15.43
N GLN A 323 6.11 -17.58 14.53
CA GLN A 323 6.40 -17.61 13.10
C GLN A 323 7.43 -16.53 12.78
N VAL A 324 8.60 -16.94 12.29
CA VAL A 324 9.67 -16.06 11.83
C VAL A 324 9.57 -15.95 10.32
N ARG A 325 9.39 -14.72 9.83
CA ARG A 325 9.40 -14.38 8.41
C ARG A 325 10.52 -13.41 8.12
N GLY A 326 11.11 -13.52 6.93
CA GLY A 326 12.21 -12.68 6.46
C GLY A 326 13.50 -13.48 6.28
N THR A 327 14.46 -12.83 5.64
CA THR A 327 15.73 -13.41 5.20
C THR A 327 16.94 -12.67 5.79
N ASP A 328 16.77 -11.43 6.25
CA ASP A 328 17.85 -10.57 6.73
C ASP A 328 17.37 -9.64 7.86
N GLU A 329 18.29 -8.86 8.43
CA GLU A 329 17.99 -7.94 9.52
C GLU A 329 17.07 -6.75 9.15
N PHE A 330 16.84 -6.50 7.86
CA PHE A 330 16.01 -5.39 7.38
C PHE A 330 14.55 -5.80 7.15
N ASN A 331 14.29 -7.09 6.95
CA ASN A 331 12.95 -7.59 6.65
C ASN A 331 12.43 -8.67 7.61
N THR A 332 13.23 -9.07 8.61
CA THR A 332 12.83 -10.11 9.56
C THR A 332 11.81 -9.61 10.58
N LYS A 333 10.73 -10.37 10.76
CA LYS A 333 9.76 -10.21 11.85
C LYS A 333 9.34 -11.55 12.43
N THR A 334 9.14 -11.57 13.73
CA THR A 334 8.63 -12.73 14.47
C THR A 334 7.24 -12.42 14.99
N ILE A 335 6.26 -13.29 14.73
CA ILE A 335 4.87 -13.11 15.16
C ILE A 335 4.43 -14.33 15.95
N GLU A 336 3.86 -14.12 17.12
CA GLU A 336 3.18 -15.19 17.85
C GLU A 336 1.91 -15.63 17.13
N VAL A 337 1.73 -16.93 16.96
CA VAL A 337 0.59 -17.54 16.28
C VAL A 337 -0.05 -18.60 17.17
N PRO A 338 -1.31 -18.99 16.92
CA PRO A 338 -1.94 -20.07 17.68
C PRO A 338 -1.08 -21.34 17.65
N ALA A 339 -0.81 -21.92 18.82
CA ALA A 339 0.01 -23.13 18.98
C ALA A 339 -0.74 -24.39 18.47
N ARG A 340 -0.92 -24.48 17.15
CA ARG A 340 -1.60 -25.56 16.44
C ARG A 340 -0.84 -25.90 15.17
N ALA A 341 -0.85 -27.17 14.79
CA ALA A 341 -0.16 -27.63 13.57
C ALA A 341 -0.64 -26.91 12.29
N SER A 342 -1.91 -26.49 12.25
CA SER A 342 -2.50 -25.72 11.14
C SER A 342 -1.89 -24.33 10.94
N SER A 343 -1.13 -23.81 11.90
CA SER A 343 -0.43 -22.51 11.79
C SER A 343 0.89 -22.62 11.02
N LEU A 344 1.43 -23.84 10.83
CA LEU A 344 2.70 -24.07 10.13
C LEU A 344 2.55 -23.89 8.62
N ASN A 345 3.62 -23.43 7.97
CA ASN A 345 3.72 -23.43 6.51
C ASN A 345 5.17 -23.62 6.05
N SER A 346 5.37 -24.24 4.88
CA SER A 346 6.70 -24.63 4.38
C SER A 346 7.63 -23.49 3.96
N ASN A 347 7.16 -22.23 3.95
CA ASN A 347 7.96 -21.09 3.53
C ASN A 347 8.67 -20.40 4.69
N ASP A 348 8.22 -20.62 5.93
CA ASP A 348 8.68 -19.85 7.08
C ASP A 348 9.41 -20.74 8.11
N VAL A 349 10.06 -20.10 9.08
CA VAL A 349 10.67 -20.77 10.24
C VAL A 349 9.73 -20.61 11.43
N PHE A 350 9.62 -21.63 12.27
CA PHE A 350 8.77 -21.58 13.47
C PHE A 350 9.54 -21.96 14.71
N LEU A 351 9.27 -21.26 15.82
CA LEU A 351 9.84 -21.54 17.13
C LEU A 351 8.71 -21.92 18.09
N LEU A 352 8.73 -23.15 18.58
CA LEU A 352 7.76 -23.65 19.56
C LEU A 352 8.43 -23.70 20.93
N LYS A 353 8.07 -22.75 21.80
CA LYS A 353 8.48 -22.73 23.21
C LYS A 353 7.49 -23.57 24.01
N THR A 354 7.98 -24.58 24.72
CA THR A 354 7.24 -25.31 25.75
C THR A 354 7.85 -25.04 27.13
N THR A 355 7.32 -25.63 28.20
CA THR A 355 7.86 -25.49 29.56
C THR A 355 9.26 -26.08 29.74
N GLN A 356 9.62 -27.08 28.93
CA GLN A 356 10.87 -27.83 29.08
C GLN A 356 11.82 -27.64 27.90
N VAL A 357 11.29 -27.54 26.69
CA VAL A 357 12.06 -27.58 25.44
C VAL A 357 11.61 -26.49 24.49
N CYS A 358 12.55 -25.94 23.74
CA CYS A 358 12.30 -25.06 22.61
C CYS A 358 12.60 -25.80 21.31
N TYR A 359 11.64 -25.88 20.40
CA TYR A 359 11.82 -26.52 19.10
C TYR A 359 11.94 -25.47 18.01
N LEU A 360 12.88 -25.68 17.08
CA LEU A 360 13.03 -24.88 15.86
C LEU A 360 12.61 -25.72 14.66
N TRP A 361 11.53 -25.31 13.99
CA TRP A 361 11.03 -25.94 12.78
C TRP A 361 11.39 -25.11 11.55
N CYS A 362 11.86 -25.80 10.52
CA CYS A 362 12.47 -25.22 9.33
C CYS A 362 11.64 -25.57 8.10
N GLY A 363 10.91 -24.62 7.53
CA GLY A 363 10.19 -24.82 6.27
C GLY A 363 11.12 -25.22 5.13
N LYS A 364 10.62 -26.08 4.22
CA LYS A 364 11.39 -26.72 3.14
C LYS A 364 11.95 -25.77 2.08
N VAL A 365 11.39 -24.56 1.94
CA VAL A 365 11.80 -23.59 0.90
C VAL A 365 12.93 -22.66 1.38
N ASN A 366 13.26 -22.67 2.67
CA ASN A 366 14.38 -21.89 3.21
C ASN A 366 15.67 -22.72 3.16
N ASP A 367 16.55 -22.37 2.23
CA ASP A 367 17.87 -22.95 2.03
C ASP A 367 18.68 -23.00 3.36
N PRO A 368 19.19 -24.18 3.79
CA PRO A 368 19.89 -24.35 5.06
C PRO A 368 21.17 -23.50 5.23
N GLU A 369 21.82 -23.07 4.14
CA GLU A 369 23.10 -22.34 4.21
C GLU A 369 22.97 -20.88 4.67
N ALA A 370 21.77 -20.28 4.62
CA ALA A 370 21.56 -18.87 4.96
C ALA A 370 21.36 -18.59 6.48
N ARG A 371 21.35 -19.62 7.34
CA ARG A 371 20.71 -19.54 8.68
C ARG A 371 21.60 -19.50 9.91
N CYS A 372 22.92 -19.55 9.80
CA CYS A 372 23.77 -19.75 10.99
C CYS A 372 24.07 -18.48 11.82
N SER A 373 23.74 -17.28 11.32
CA SER A 373 24.17 -16.01 11.95
C SER A 373 23.12 -15.30 12.82
N SER A 374 21.80 -15.49 12.61
CA SER A 374 20.77 -14.74 13.38
C SER A 374 20.26 -15.45 14.63
N CYS A 375 20.36 -16.79 14.71
CA CYS A 375 19.89 -17.58 15.86
C CYS A 375 20.93 -17.78 16.98
N SER A 376 22.14 -17.24 16.87
CA SER A 376 23.28 -17.58 17.74
C SER A 376 23.51 -16.64 18.93
N LYS A 377 22.55 -15.78 19.30
CA LYS A 377 22.63 -15.03 20.58
C LYS A 377 21.80 -15.71 21.67
N PRO A 378 22.42 -16.32 22.70
CA PRO A 378 21.68 -16.89 23.82
C PRO A 378 20.96 -15.78 24.60
N VAL A 379 19.69 -16.02 24.92
CA VAL A 379 18.93 -15.24 25.89
C VAL A 379 19.65 -15.33 27.22
N ALA A 380 20.10 -14.20 27.76
CA ALA A 380 20.82 -14.12 29.02
C ALA A 380 19.97 -14.71 30.17
N GLN A 381 20.44 -15.81 30.76
CA GLN A 381 19.94 -16.31 32.04
C GLN A 381 20.43 -15.36 33.15
N SER A 382 19.51 -14.88 34.00
CA SER A 382 19.86 -14.13 35.21
C SER A 382 20.55 -15.03 36.24
N PRO A 383 21.58 -14.54 36.96
CA PRO A 383 22.30 -15.34 37.95
C PRO A 383 21.56 -15.29 39.29
N ASN A 384 20.97 -16.40 39.71
CA ASN A 384 20.63 -16.64 41.12
C ASN A 384 20.97 -18.09 41.44
N HIS A 385 22.26 -18.36 41.65
CA HIS A 385 22.70 -19.55 42.38
C HIS A 385 22.90 -19.16 43.84
N HIS A 386 21.97 -19.57 44.70
CA HIS A 386 22.26 -19.76 46.12
C HIS A 386 23.00 -21.08 46.29
N HIS A 387 24.26 -20.97 46.72
CA HIS A 387 25.03 -22.07 47.29
C HIS A 387 24.40 -22.52 48.61
N TYR A 388 24.26 -23.83 48.79
CA TYR A 388 24.51 -24.45 50.10
C TYR A 388 25.27 -25.78 49.93
N PRO A 389 26.15 -26.15 50.89
CA PRO A 389 27.23 -27.11 50.67
C PRO A 389 26.89 -28.54 51.14
N LYS A 390 27.50 -29.48 50.40
CA LYS A 390 27.85 -30.89 50.66
C LYS A 390 26.88 -31.79 51.44
#